data_AF-A0A816KCI3-F1
#
_entry.id   AF-A0A816KCI3-F1
#
_cell.length_a   1.000
_cell.length_b   1.000
_cell.length_c   1.000
_cell.angle_alpha   90.00
_cell.angle_beta   90.00
_cell.angle_gamma   90.00
#
_symmetry.space_group_name_H-M   'P 1'
#
loop_
_entity.id
_entity.type
_entity.pdbx_description
1 polymer ?
#
loop_
_entity_poly.entity_id
_entity_poly.type
_entity_poly.pdbx_seq_one_letter_code
_entity_poly.pdbx_strand_id
1 'polypeptide(L)'
;MTLIFGSITDRIRARDIVSITILRKLQTILGAVVCCILSIGSLGLYSCGALISHLDVASNYAGTLAGITNCLGTIPDFVGPYVVGAITNNNQTIEAWGLIFNISACIDAFCCVAYCILFNGDEQPWNRTTEARQCNDSIAAIDT
;
A
#
# COMPACT_ATOMS: atom_id res chain seq x y z
N MET A 1 -12.64 -14.10 -15.93
CA MET A 1 -13.50 -14.02 -14.72
C MET A 1 -14.90 -13.48 -15.04
N THR A 2 -15.02 -12.45 -15.87
CA THR A 2 -16.30 -11.93 -16.44
C THR A 2 -17.10 -12.93 -17.28
N LEU A 3 -16.43 -13.88 -17.96
CA LEU A 3 -17.11 -14.88 -18.80
C LEU A 3 -17.98 -15.86 -18.01
N ILE A 4 -17.52 -16.34 -16.85
CA ILE A 4 -18.26 -17.32 -16.03
C ILE A 4 -19.52 -16.65 -15.43
N PHE A 5 -19.36 -15.40 -14.97
CA PHE A 5 -20.47 -14.60 -14.46
C PHE A 5 -21.48 -14.23 -15.56
N GLY A 6 -21.02 -13.98 -16.79
CA GLY A 6 -21.90 -13.79 -17.95
C GLY A 6 -22.78 -15.02 -18.21
N SER A 7 -22.18 -16.22 -18.23
CA SER A 7 -22.91 -17.48 -18.44
C SER A 7 -23.95 -17.77 -17.35
N ILE A 8 -23.66 -17.42 -16.09
CA ILE A 8 -24.60 -17.54 -14.96
C ILE A 8 -25.73 -16.50 -15.09
N THR A 9 -25.39 -15.28 -15.50
CA THR A 9 -26.34 -14.19 -15.71
C THR A 9 -27.34 -14.51 -16.81
N ASP A 10 -26.89 -15.09 -17.93
CA ASP A 10 -27.77 -15.51 -19.03
C ASP A 10 -28.73 -16.64 -18.60
N ARG A 11 -28.28 -17.56 -17.75
CA ARG A 11 -29.14 -18.62 -17.19
C ARG A 11 -30.20 -18.11 -16.24
N ILE A 12 -29.91 -17.05 -15.48
CA ILE A 12 -30.86 -16.40 -14.56
C ILE A 12 -31.87 -15.54 -15.34
N ARG A 13 -31.40 -14.86 -16.40
CA ARG A 13 -32.24 -14.09 -17.32
C ARG A 13 -33.24 -14.99 -18.08
N ALA A 14 -32.82 -16.20 -18.45
CA ALA A 14 -33.68 -17.19 -19.11
C ALA A 14 -34.84 -17.72 -18.24
N ARG A 15 -34.88 -17.40 -16.94
CA ARG A 15 -35.99 -17.78 -16.05
C ARG A 15 -37.00 -16.64 -15.80
N ASP A 16 -36.78 -15.45 -16.37
CA ASP A 16 -37.65 -14.26 -16.25
C ASP A 16 -37.95 -13.80 -14.80
N ILE A 17 -37.15 -14.25 -13.83
CA ILE A 17 -37.38 -13.99 -12.40
C ILE A 17 -36.94 -12.56 -12.00
N VAL A 18 -36.02 -11.94 -12.76
CA VAL A 18 -35.32 -10.71 -12.31
C VAL A 18 -35.12 -9.69 -13.43
N SER A 19 -35.45 -8.43 -13.12
CA SER A 19 -35.30 -7.28 -14.02
C SER A 19 -33.84 -7.00 -14.41
N ILE A 20 -33.62 -6.62 -15.67
CA ILE A 20 -32.29 -6.37 -16.27
C ILE A 20 -31.47 -5.32 -15.50
N THR A 21 -32.14 -4.39 -14.81
CA THR A 21 -31.51 -3.32 -14.04
C THR A 21 -30.86 -3.85 -12.75
N ILE A 22 -31.47 -4.87 -12.14
CA ILE A 22 -30.96 -5.51 -10.91
C ILE A 22 -29.74 -6.36 -11.24
N LEU A 23 -29.74 -7.06 -12.38
CA LEU A 23 -28.59 -7.83 -12.86
C LEU A 23 -27.35 -6.95 -13.12
N ARG A 24 -27.53 -5.77 -13.73
CA ARG A 24 -26.41 -4.82 -13.94
C ARG A 24 -25.83 -4.28 -12.63
N LYS A 25 -26.70 -3.99 -11.65
CA LYS A 25 -26.26 -3.56 -10.32
C LYS A 25 -25.49 -4.67 -9.59
N LEU A 26 -26.00 -5.91 -9.62
CA LEU A 26 -25.35 -7.06 -8.99
C LEU A 26 -23.95 -7.32 -9.56
N GLN A 27 -23.79 -7.27 -10.89
CA GLN A 27 -22.50 -7.46 -11.55
C GLN A 27 -21.47 -6.39 -11.12
N THR A 28 -21.90 -5.14 -11.05
CA THR A 28 -21.01 -4.02 -10.68
C THR A 28 -20.58 -4.14 -9.22
N ILE A 29 -21.50 -4.52 -8.32
CA ILE A 29 -21.19 -4.73 -6.89
C ILE A 29 -20.20 -5.87 -6.71
N LEU A 30 -20.40 -7.01 -7.36
CA LEU A 30 -19.47 -8.15 -7.27
C LEU A 30 -18.08 -7.79 -7.78
N GLY A 31 -17.99 -7.07 -8.90
CA GLY A 31 -16.73 -6.58 -9.44
C GLY A 31 -15.99 -5.64 -8.47
N ALA A 32 -16.73 -4.70 -7.87
CA ALA A 32 -16.18 -3.77 -6.88
C ALA A 32 -15.66 -4.51 -5.64
N VAL A 33 -16.42 -5.47 -5.11
CA VAL A 33 -16.01 -6.24 -3.92
C VAL A 33 -14.74 -7.03 -4.18
N VAL A 34 -14.64 -7.73 -5.32
CA VAL A 34 -13.43 -8.48 -5.66
C VAL A 34 -12.23 -7.54 -5.82
N CYS A 35 -12.42 -6.38 -6.44
CA CYS A 35 -11.36 -5.38 -6.57
C CYS A 35 -10.87 -4.88 -5.20
N CYS A 36 -11.80 -4.60 -4.27
CA CYS A 36 -11.46 -4.22 -2.89
C CYS A 36 -10.68 -5.33 -2.17
N ILE A 37 -11.09 -6.59 -2.29
CA ILE A 37 -10.39 -7.73 -1.66
C ILE A 37 -8.96 -7.84 -2.19
N LEU A 38 -8.79 -7.73 -3.52
CA LEU A 38 -7.46 -7.76 -4.13
C LEU A 38 -6.59 -6.59 -3.66
N SER A 39 -7.16 -5.39 -3.60
CA SER A 39 -6.46 -4.18 -3.13
C SER A 39 -5.98 -4.33 -1.67
N ILE A 40 -6.85 -4.78 -0.77
CA ILE A 40 -6.51 -5.00 0.64
C ILE A 40 -5.47 -6.13 0.78
N GLY A 41 -5.60 -7.19 -0.03
CA GLY A 41 -4.62 -8.27 -0.08
C GLY A 41 -3.22 -7.78 -0.48
N SER A 42 -3.14 -6.93 -1.50
CA SER A 42 -1.89 -6.31 -1.94
C SER A 42 -1.27 -5.41 -0.85
N LEU A 43 -2.09 -4.68 -0.09
CA LEU A 43 -1.62 -3.87 1.04
C LEU A 43 -0.95 -4.75 2.14
N GLY A 44 -1.53 -5.92 2.40
CA GLY A 44 -0.95 -6.90 3.32
C GLY A 44 0.42 -7.40 2.86
N LEU A 45 0.56 -7.76 1.57
CA LEU A 45 1.85 -8.17 1.00
C LEU A 45 2.90 -7.06 1.09
N TYR A 46 2.52 -5.82 0.79
CA TYR A 46 3.40 -4.65 0.89
C TYR A 46 3.94 -4.46 2.31
N SER A 47 3.06 -4.53 3.31
CA SER A 47 3.41 -4.30 4.71
C SER A 47 4.41 -5.34 5.23
N CYS A 48 4.23 -6.61 4.84
CA CYS A 48 5.16 -7.69 5.17
C CYS A 48 6.53 -7.49 4.52
N GLY A 49 6.57 -7.10 3.24
CA GLY A 49 7.81 -6.84 2.51
C GLY A 49 8.61 -5.69 3.13
N ALA A 50 7.94 -4.58 3.45
CA ALA A 50 8.57 -3.42 4.08
C ALA A 50 9.24 -3.78 5.42
N LEU A 51 8.57 -4.58 6.26
CA LEU A 51 9.11 -5.00 7.56
C LEU A 51 10.40 -5.82 7.40
N ILE A 52 10.43 -6.75 6.45
CA ILE A 52 11.60 -7.61 6.20
C ILE A 52 12.75 -6.77 5.63
N SER A 53 12.48 -5.86 4.68
CA SER A 53 13.50 -4.97 4.11
C SER A 53 14.13 -4.03 5.14
N HIS A 54 13.37 -3.54 6.12
CA HIS A 54 13.92 -2.74 7.22
C HIS A 54 14.84 -3.55 8.15
N LEU A 55 14.50 -4.82 8.39
CA LEU A 55 15.31 -5.73 9.20
C LEU A 55 16.61 -6.14 8.50
N ASP A 56 16.57 -6.30 7.17
CA ASP A 56 17.73 -6.68 6.35
C ASP A 56 18.73 -5.52 6.22
N VAL A 57 18.23 -4.30 6.00
CA VAL A 57 19.09 -3.11 5.82
C VAL A 57 19.64 -2.55 7.14
N ALA A 58 18.90 -2.66 8.26
CA ALA A 58 19.24 -2.00 9.51
C ALA A 58 18.87 -2.81 10.77
N SER A 59 19.39 -4.04 10.92
CA SER A 59 19.07 -4.90 12.08
C SER A 59 19.40 -4.26 13.44
N ASN A 60 20.44 -3.42 13.52
CA ASN A 60 20.88 -2.81 14.78
C ASN A 60 20.10 -1.55 15.16
N TYR A 61 19.47 -0.87 14.19
CA TYR A 61 18.68 0.36 14.39
C TYR A 61 17.20 0.18 14.05
N ALA A 62 16.74 -1.06 13.85
CA ALA A 62 15.40 -1.40 13.38
C ALA A 62 14.28 -0.77 14.23
N GLY A 63 14.43 -0.76 15.57
CA GLY A 63 13.42 -0.21 16.48
C GLY A 63 13.25 1.32 16.35
N THR A 64 14.36 2.06 16.27
CA THR A 64 14.33 3.52 16.10
C THR A 64 13.81 3.91 14.73
N LEU A 65 14.25 3.20 13.68
CA LEU A 65 13.79 3.45 12.31
C LEU A 65 12.30 3.12 12.15
N ALA A 66 11.84 2.00 12.71
CA ALA A 66 10.43 1.63 12.71
C ALA A 66 9.56 2.68 13.43
N GLY A 67 10.04 3.23 14.56
CA GLY A 67 9.35 4.31 15.26
C GLY A 67 9.21 5.57 14.42
N ILE A 68 10.29 6.02 13.76
CA ILE A 68 10.27 7.20 12.88
C ILE A 68 9.31 6.97 11.70
N THR A 69 9.37 5.81 11.05
CA THR A 69 8.47 5.48 9.93
C THR A 69 7.01 5.46 10.38
N ASN A 70 6.71 4.94 11.57
CA ASN A 70 5.34 4.95 12.10
C ASN A 70 4.84 6.38 12.38
N CYS A 71 5.68 7.26 12.93
CA CYS A 71 5.34 8.68 13.11
C CYS A 71 5.09 9.37 11.77
N LEU A 72 5.95 9.14 10.77
CA LEU A 72 5.79 9.69 9.44
C LEU A 72 4.55 9.15 8.70
N GLY A 73 4.15 7.90 8.96
CA GLY A 73 2.91 7.33 8.42
C GLY A 73 1.64 7.93 9.06
N THR A 74 1.70 8.21 10.36
CA THR A 74 0.52 8.73 11.10
C THR A 74 0.11 10.14 10.67
N ILE A 75 1.06 10.98 10.22
CA ILE A 75 0.77 12.37 9.79
C ILE A 75 -0.18 12.40 8.58
N PRO A 76 0.12 11.75 7.43
CA PRO A 76 -0.80 11.69 6.29
C PRO A 76 -2.12 11.01 6.64
N ASP A 77 -2.12 9.99 7.50
CA ASP A 77 -3.37 9.34 7.96
C ASP A 77 -4.31 10.29 8.68
N PHE A 78 -3.75 11.26 9.43
CA PHE A 78 -4.55 12.31 10.06
C PHE A 78 -5.03 13.39 9.07
N VAL A 79 -4.17 13.76 8.12
CA VAL A 79 -4.46 14.84 7.16
C VAL A 79 -5.44 14.38 6.07
N GLY A 80 -5.43 13.10 5.69
CA GLY A 80 -6.30 12.51 4.68
C GLY A 80 -7.80 12.82 4.86
N PRO A 81 -8.44 12.46 5.99
CA PRO A 81 -9.85 12.74 6.21
C PRO A 81 -10.17 14.24 6.27
N TYR A 82 -9.22 15.09 6.69
CA TYR A 82 -9.39 16.55 6.65
C TYR A 82 -9.49 17.06 5.21
N VAL A 83 -8.60 16.61 4.32
CA VAL A 83 -8.60 16.99 2.90
C VAL A 83 -9.86 16.46 2.20
N VAL A 84 -10.20 15.19 2.43
CA VAL A 84 -11.45 14.59 1.90
C VAL A 84 -12.68 15.35 2.38
N GLY A 85 -12.71 15.68 3.68
CA GLY A 85 -13.78 16.46 4.28
C GLY A 85 -13.90 17.85 3.65
N ALA A 86 -12.79 18.56 3.44
CA ALA A 86 -12.77 19.88 2.82
C ALA A 86 -13.29 19.86 1.37
N ILE A 87 -12.92 18.84 0.58
CA ILE A 87 -13.35 18.70 -0.82
C ILE A 87 -14.82 18.28 -0.91
N THR A 88 -15.29 17.46 0.02
CA THR A 88 -16.66 16.92 0.01
C THR A 88 -17.68 17.87 0.67
N ASN A 89 -17.22 18.88 1.41
CA ASN A 89 -18.11 19.79 2.13
C ASN A 89 -18.94 20.64 1.16
N ASN A 90 -20.25 20.44 1.16
CA ASN A 90 -21.28 21.04 0.28
C ASN A 90 -21.46 20.43 -1.14
N ASN A 91 -20.71 19.41 -1.56
CA ASN A 91 -20.91 18.82 -2.90
C ASN A 91 -20.52 17.33 -2.99
N GLN A 92 -21.37 16.42 -2.49
CA GLN A 92 -21.18 14.96 -2.58
C GLN A 92 -21.48 14.42 -4.00
N THR A 93 -20.89 15.02 -5.02
CA THR A 93 -21.02 14.58 -6.41
C THR A 93 -19.94 13.56 -6.77
N ILE A 94 -20.22 12.76 -7.80
CA ILE A 94 -19.29 11.77 -8.34
C ILE A 94 -17.98 12.44 -8.80
N GLU A 95 -18.06 13.68 -9.31
CA GLU A 95 -16.88 14.44 -9.74
C GLU A 95 -15.93 14.79 -8.57
N ALA A 96 -16.47 15.18 -7.41
CA ALA A 96 -15.67 15.48 -6.22
C ALA A 96 -14.91 14.24 -5.73
N TRP A 97 -15.58 13.08 -5.70
CA TRP A 97 -14.94 11.81 -5.36
C TRP A 97 -13.91 11.37 -6.40
N GLY A 98 -14.19 11.57 -7.69
CA GLY A 98 -13.22 11.30 -8.76
C GLY A 98 -11.95 12.13 -8.63
N LEU A 99 -12.08 13.41 -8.26
CA LEU A 99 -10.94 14.28 -7.99
C LEU A 99 -10.10 13.79 -6.81
N ILE A 100 -10.75 13.38 -5.71
CA ILE A 100 -10.08 12.83 -4.52
C ILE A 100 -9.25 11.58 -4.90
N PHE A 101 -9.87 10.62 -5.61
CA PHE A 101 -9.16 9.42 -6.03
C PHE A 101 -8.00 9.72 -6.98
N ASN A 102 -8.14 10.70 -7.87
CA ASN A 102 -7.06 11.11 -8.76
C ASN A 102 -5.89 11.74 -8.00
N ILE A 103 -6.17 12.58 -7.00
CA ILE A 103 -5.14 13.18 -6.14
C ILE A 103 -4.40 12.09 -5.36
N SER A 104 -5.12 11.14 -4.73
CA SER A 104 -4.50 10.00 -4.04
C SER A 104 -3.60 9.20 -4.96
N ALA A 105 -4.06 8.87 -6.17
CA ALA A 105 -3.27 8.14 -7.16
C ALA A 105 -2.00 8.87 -7.59
N CYS A 106 -2.04 10.20 -7.73
CA CYS A 106 -0.85 11.00 -8.03
C CYS A 106 0.18 10.97 -6.90
N ILE A 107 -0.28 11.05 -5.64
CA ILE A 107 0.59 10.99 -4.46
C ILE A 107 1.24 9.61 -4.36
N ASP A 108 0.45 8.54 -4.51
CA ASP A 108 0.96 7.17 -4.48
C ASP A 108 1.97 6.91 -5.60
N ALA A 109 1.70 7.39 -6.82
CA ALA A 109 2.63 7.27 -7.94
C ALA A 109 3.94 8.01 -7.67
N PHE A 110 3.89 9.22 -7.11
CA PHE A 110 5.08 9.98 -6.75
C PHE A 110 5.91 9.27 -5.68
N CYS A 111 5.26 8.76 -4.61
CA CYS A 111 5.92 7.98 -3.57
C CYS A 111 6.56 6.71 -4.13
N CYS A 112 5.87 6.01 -5.02
CA CYS A 112 6.39 4.81 -5.69
C CYS A 112 7.63 5.14 -6.53
N VAL A 113 7.59 6.19 -7.35
CA VAL A 113 8.73 6.61 -8.17
C VAL A 113 9.92 7.04 -7.29
N ALA A 114 9.67 7.84 -6.26
CA ALA A 114 10.71 8.27 -5.32
C ALA A 114 11.34 7.07 -4.61
N TYR A 115 10.53 6.10 -4.18
CA TYR A 115 11.02 4.86 -3.60
C TYR A 115 11.86 4.07 -4.60
N CYS A 116 11.41 3.88 -5.85
CA CYS A 116 12.17 3.14 -6.85
C CYS A 116 13.54 3.77 -7.18
N ILE A 117 13.66 5.10 -7.10
CA ILE A 117 14.91 5.81 -7.38
C ILE A 117 15.86 5.79 -6.17
N LEU A 118 15.32 5.95 -4.96
CA LEU A 118 16.11 6.14 -3.73
C LEU A 118 16.35 4.85 -2.96
N PHE A 119 15.55 3.81 -3.17
CA PHE A 119 15.70 2.55 -2.48
C PHE A 119 16.97 1.84 -2.94
N ASN A 120 17.84 1.53 -1.98
CA ASN A 120 19.06 0.77 -2.21
C ASN A 120 19.04 -0.44 -1.26
N GLY A 121 19.20 -1.64 -1.83
CA GLY A 121 19.04 -2.90 -1.10
C GLY A 121 20.27 -3.34 -0.30
N ASP A 122 21.37 -2.57 -0.37
CA ASP A 122 22.61 -2.92 0.33
C ASP A 122 22.57 -2.51 1.81
N GLU A 123 23.18 -3.34 2.67
CA GLU A 123 23.41 -3.03 4.09
C GLU A 123 24.16 -1.70 4.19
N GLN A 124 23.52 -0.72 4.82
CA GLN A 124 24.09 0.61 4.91
C GLN A 124 25.23 0.63 5.93
N PRO A 125 26.38 1.28 5.65
CA PRO A 125 27.61 1.14 6.43
C PRO A 125 27.52 1.64 7.87
N TRP A 126 26.52 2.47 8.20
CA TRP A 126 26.22 2.91 9.56
C TRP A 126 25.51 1.84 10.40
N ASN A 127 25.05 0.73 9.81
CA ASN A 127 24.43 -0.38 10.52
C ASN A 127 25.42 -1.22 11.35
N ARG A 128 26.73 -1.04 11.16
CA ARG A 128 27.76 -1.77 11.93
C ARG A 128 27.86 -1.22 13.36
N THR A 129 27.62 -2.06 14.36
CA THR A 129 27.78 -1.70 15.77
C THR A 129 29.24 -1.42 16.12
N THR A 130 29.45 -0.52 17.08
CA THR A 130 30.78 -0.16 17.60
C THR A 130 31.56 -1.38 18.09
N GLU A 131 30.88 -2.42 18.59
CA GLU A 131 31.48 -3.66 19.08
C GLU A 131 32.07 -4.53 17.95
N ALA A 132 31.37 -4.63 16.81
CA ALA A 132 31.87 -5.34 15.62
C ALA A 132 33.08 -4.62 15.01
N ARG A 133 33.10 -3.28 15.09
CA ARG A 133 34.24 -2.45 14.66
C ARG A 133 35.45 -2.64 15.58
N GLN A 134 35.25 -2.65 16.90
CA GLN A 134 36.32 -2.90 17.88
C GLN A 134 36.91 -4.31 17.78
N CYS A 135 36.10 -5.34 17.53
CA CYS A 135 36.58 -6.70 17.32
C CYS A 135 37.46 -6.80 16.05
N ASN A 136 37.02 -6.20 14.95
CA ASN A 136 37.78 -6.18 13.70
C ASN A 136 39.09 -5.40 13.83
N ASP A 137 39.08 -4.27 14.52
CA ASP A 137 40.28 -3.47 14.79
C ASP A 137 41.25 -4.22 15.74
N SER A 138 40.71 -5.01 16.68
CA SER A 138 41.52 -5.86 17.58
C SER A 138 42.17 -7.04 16.85
N ILE A 139 41.48 -7.66 15.89
CA ILE A 139 42.04 -8.73 15.06
C ILE A 139 43.11 -8.17 14.12
N ALA A 140 42.89 -7.01 13.51
CA ALA A 140 43.88 -6.35 12.66
C ALA A 140 45.14 -5.96 13.44
N ALA A 141 45.02 -5.57 14.71
CA ALA A 141 46.15 -5.28 15.58
C ALA A 141 46.94 -6.52 16.04
N ILE A 142 46.39 -7.73 15.89
CA ILE A 142 47.08 -9.00 16.19
C ILE A 142 47.87 -9.52 14.97
N ASP A 143 47.47 -9.15 13.76
CA ASP A 143 48.12 -9.51 12.49
C ASP A 143 49.23 -8.52 12.05
N THR A 144 49.57 -7.52 12.88
CA THR A 144 50.67 -6.56 12.65
C THR A 144 51.83 -6.80 13.62
#